data_AF-A0A951LGW4-F1
#
_entry.id   AF-A0A951LGW4-F1
#
_cell.length_a   1.000
_cell.length_b   1.000
_cell.length_c   1.000
_cell.angle_alpha   90.00
_cell.angle_beta   90.00
_cell.angle_gamma   90.00
#
_symmetry.space_group_name_H-M   'P 1'
#
loop_
_entity.id
_entity.type
_entity.pdbx_description
1 polymer ?
#
loop_
_entity_poly.entity_id
_entity_poly.type
_entity_poly.pdbx_seq_one_letter_code
_entity_poly.pdbx_strand_id
1 'polypeptide(L)'
;MSPRIPPEDTHIVAIYVTPVEDHELLSRGRRFLRQGYARGSMRIVNLTREFSARIGSPHETVVFYMPQAAIDDFTEDSGLRPVRSLVCEAGVPDATMQGLALALLPAFEQPAEVPQLLLDHVI
;
A
#
# COMPACT_ATOMS: atom_id res chain seq x y z
N MET A 1 -20.88 1.18 8.43
CA MET A 1 -20.22 0.12 7.64
C MET A 1 -18.88 0.66 7.17
N SER A 2 -17.80 -0.12 7.24
CA SER A 2 -16.53 0.30 6.63
C SER A 2 -16.70 0.46 5.11
N PRO A 3 -16.06 1.47 4.50
CA PRO A 3 -16.04 1.61 3.04
C PRO A 3 -15.55 0.33 2.36
N ARG A 4 -16.18 -0.02 1.24
CA ARG A 4 -15.75 -1.16 0.41
C ARG A 4 -14.80 -0.65 -0.67
N ILE A 5 -13.76 -1.43 -0.91
CA ILE A 5 -12.82 -1.28 -2.02
C ILE A 5 -13.25 -2.30 -3.06
N PRO A 6 -13.67 -1.87 -4.27
CA PRO A 6 -14.08 -2.80 -5.33
C PRO A 6 -12.88 -3.62 -5.82
N PRO A 7 -13.13 -4.79 -6.45
CA PRO A 7 -12.08 -5.52 -7.14
C PRO A 7 -11.42 -4.67 -8.24
N GLU A 8 -10.10 -4.70 -8.31
CA GLU A 8 -9.30 -4.03 -9.33
C GLU A 8 -8.00 -4.81 -9.58
N ASP A 9 -7.47 -4.75 -10.81
CA ASP A 9 -6.22 -5.43 -11.18
C ASP A 9 -5.00 -4.62 -10.71
N THR A 10 -4.86 -4.52 -9.38
CA THR A 10 -3.91 -3.65 -8.70
C THR A 10 -3.40 -4.30 -7.43
N HIS A 11 -2.13 -4.04 -7.10
CA HIS A 11 -1.57 -4.27 -5.78
C HIS A 11 -1.59 -2.97 -4.97
N ILE A 12 -2.02 -3.06 -3.73
CA ILE A 12 -1.80 -2.01 -2.73
C ILE A 12 -0.61 -2.39 -1.87
N VAL A 13 0.34 -1.46 -1.72
CA VAL A 13 1.45 -1.57 -0.78
C VAL A 13 1.27 -0.53 0.32
N ALA A 14 0.98 -0.99 1.53
CA ALA A 14 0.71 -0.13 2.68
C ALA A 14 1.90 -0.15 3.65
N ILE A 15 2.43 1.02 3.99
CA ILE A 15 3.56 1.22 4.91
C ILE A 15 3.05 2.01 6.12
N TYR A 16 3.21 1.43 7.30
CA TYR A 16 2.72 2.01 8.55
C TYR A 16 3.72 3.04 9.11
N VAL A 17 3.37 4.32 9.10
CA VAL A 17 4.22 5.43 9.60
C VAL A 17 4.11 5.54 11.12
N THR A 18 2.93 5.28 11.66
CA THR A 18 2.67 5.09 13.09
C THR A 18 2.14 3.68 13.33
N PRO A 19 2.35 3.11 14.53
CA PRO A 19 1.88 1.76 14.83
C PRO A 19 0.34 1.71 14.89
N VAL A 20 -0.21 0.54 14.60
CA VAL A 20 -1.63 0.21 14.81
C VAL A 20 -1.73 -1.13 15.51
N GLU A 21 -2.52 -1.21 16.57
CA GLU A 21 -2.61 -2.43 17.39
C GLU A 21 -3.57 -3.47 16.78
N ASP A 22 -4.65 -3.00 16.16
CA ASP A 22 -5.68 -3.85 15.56
C ASP A 22 -6.13 -3.31 14.20
N HIS A 23 -5.76 -4.04 13.16
CA HIS A 23 -6.19 -3.77 11.79
C HIS A 23 -6.71 -5.06 11.16
N GLU A 24 -7.97 -5.06 10.76
CA GLU A 24 -8.65 -6.17 10.13
C GLU A 24 -8.99 -5.86 8.67
N LEU A 25 -8.56 -6.74 7.77
CA LEU A 25 -8.98 -6.74 6.38
C LEU A 25 -10.04 -7.81 6.19
N LEU A 26 -11.15 -7.46 5.55
CA LEU A 26 -12.24 -8.37 5.23
C LEU A 26 -12.38 -8.48 3.72
N SER A 27 -12.70 -9.67 3.21
CA SER A 27 -13.11 -9.88 1.82
C SER A 27 -14.51 -10.50 1.80
N ARG A 28 -15.44 -9.86 1.08
CA ARG A 28 -16.86 -10.28 1.02
C ARG A 28 -17.47 -10.49 2.42
N GLY A 29 -17.14 -9.58 3.35
CA GLY A 29 -17.60 -9.63 4.74
C GLY A 29 -16.96 -10.70 5.63
N ARG A 30 -16.01 -11.50 5.13
CA ARG A 30 -15.29 -12.50 5.91
C ARG A 30 -13.88 -12.00 6.25
N ARG A 31 -13.41 -12.27 7.47
CA ARG A 31 -12.05 -11.92 7.89
C ARG A 31 -11.01 -12.58 6.97
N PHE A 32 -10.21 -11.75 6.31
CA PHE A 32 -9.08 -12.14 5.48
C PHE A 32 -7.77 -12.11 6.29
N LEU A 33 -7.54 -11.03 7.03
CA LEU A 33 -6.37 -10.83 7.88
C LEU A 33 -6.75 -9.97 9.09
N ARG A 34 -6.18 -10.23 10.27
CA ARG A 34 -6.31 -9.35 11.44
C ARG A 34 -5.02 -9.42 12.26
N GLN A 35 -4.33 -8.29 12.38
CA GLN A 35 -3.11 -8.16 13.15
C GLN A 35 -2.82 -6.69 13.48
N GLY A 36 -1.87 -6.46 14.37
CA GLY A 36 -1.21 -5.16 14.52
C GLY A 36 -0.06 -4.99 13.53
N TYR A 37 0.37 -3.74 13.37
CA TYR A 37 1.49 -3.33 12.53
C TYR A 37 2.36 -2.34 13.28
N ALA A 38 3.65 -2.65 13.39
CA ALA A 38 4.63 -1.74 13.98
C ALA A 38 4.97 -0.61 12.98
N ARG A 39 5.54 0.50 13.48
CA ARG A 39 6.11 1.53 12.62
C ARG A 39 7.16 0.93 11.67
N GLY A 40 7.10 1.29 10.40
CA GLY A 40 7.98 0.81 9.34
C GLY A 40 7.62 -0.56 8.79
N SER A 41 6.67 -1.27 9.40
CA SER A 41 6.13 -2.50 8.82
C SER A 41 5.26 -2.22 7.62
N MET A 42 5.12 -3.23 6.75
CA MET A 42 4.34 -3.11 5.54
C MET A 42 3.45 -4.33 5.27
N ARG A 43 2.51 -4.17 4.34
CA ARG A 43 1.75 -5.27 3.75
C ARG A 43 1.51 -5.01 2.27
N ILE A 44 1.38 -6.09 1.50
CA ILE A 44 0.93 -6.06 0.11
C ILE A 44 -0.40 -6.79 0.01
N VAL A 45 -1.38 -6.17 -0.66
CA VAL A 45 -2.67 -6.79 -0.95
C VAL A 45 -2.95 -6.68 -2.44
N ASN A 46 -3.12 -7.82 -3.10
CA ASN A 46 -3.68 -7.87 -4.43
C ASN A 46 -5.21 -7.66 -4.36
N LEU A 47 -5.70 -6.62 -5.04
CA LEU A 47 -7.09 -6.16 -5.02
C LEU A 47 -7.99 -6.86 -6.04
N THR A 48 -7.63 -7.99 -6.63
CA THR A 48 -8.48 -8.75 -7.58
C THR A 48 -9.82 -9.25 -7.01
N ARG A 49 -10.11 -8.96 -5.73
CA ARG A 49 -11.38 -9.22 -5.04
C ARG A 49 -11.76 -8.03 -4.17
N GLU A 50 -13.04 -7.95 -3.81
CA GLU A 50 -13.56 -6.92 -2.92
C GLU A 50 -12.89 -7.02 -1.55
N PHE A 51 -12.51 -5.86 -1.00
CA PHE A 51 -12.03 -5.72 0.36
C PHE A 51 -12.73 -4.61 1.15
N SER A 52 -12.61 -4.66 2.45
CA SER A 52 -12.89 -3.56 3.37
C SER A 52 -11.94 -3.66 4.57
N ALA A 53 -11.70 -2.54 5.25
CA ALA A 53 -10.86 -2.52 6.44
C ALA A 53 -11.66 -2.09 7.68
N ARG A 54 -11.41 -2.74 8.81
CA ARG A 54 -11.82 -2.29 10.14
C ARG A 54 -10.56 -1.99 10.94
N ILE A 55 -10.45 -0.76 11.40
CA ILE A 55 -9.25 -0.22 12.01
C ILE A 55 -9.60 0.18 13.45
N GLY A 56 -8.87 -0.35 14.42
CA GLY A 56 -9.16 -0.19 15.84
C GLY A 56 -8.66 1.12 16.46
N SER A 57 -7.70 1.79 15.83
CA SER A 57 -7.10 3.03 16.34
C SER A 57 -6.71 4.01 15.21
N PRO A 58 -6.70 5.32 15.48
CA PRO A 58 -6.06 6.29 14.59
C PRO A 58 -4.60 5.92 14.34
N HIS A 59 -4.16 6.03 13.10
CA HIS A 59 -2.79 5.79 12.66
C HIS A 59 -2.58 6.43 11.30
N GLU A 60 -1.33 6.45 10.85
CA GLU A 60 -0.88 7.01 9.58
C GLU A 60 -0.28 5.89 8.76
N THR A 61 -0.68 5.83 7.50
CA THR A 61 -0.20 4.83 6.54
C THR A 61 -0.03 5.49 5.20
N VAL A 62 1.13 5.30 4.59
CA VAL A 62 1.35 5.66 3.19
C VAL A 62 0.98 4.45 2.35
N VAL A 63 0.18 4.68 1.32
CA VAL A 63 -0.36 3.62 0.47
C VAL A 63 0.08 3.87 -0.96
N PHE A 64 0.91 2.98 -1.50
CA PHE A 64 1.24 2.96 -2.92
C PHE A 64 0.20 2.14 -3.68
N TYR A 65 -0.31 2.74 -4.74
CA TYR A 65 -1.23 2.12 -5.67
C TYR A 65 -0.45 1.60 -6.88
N MET A 66 -0.39 0.29 -7.07
CA MET A 66 0.42 -0.33 -8.12
C MET A 66 -0.46 -1.15 -9.08
N PRO A 67 -1.03 -0.51 -10.11
CA PRO A 67 -1.76 -1.22 -11.16
C PRO A 67 -0.92 -2.33 -11.78
N GLN A 68 -1.54 -3.46 -12.11
CA GLN A 68 -0.85 -4.57 -12.77
C GLN A 68 -0.24 -4.14 -14.10
N ALA A 69 -0.89 -3.22 -14.83
CA ALA A 69 -0.35 -2.65 -16.06
C ALA A 69 1.02 -1.96 -15.86
N ALA A 70 1.18 -1.17 -14.79
CA ALA A 70 2.46 -0.52 -14.50
C ALA A 70 3.58 -1.53 -14.14
N ILE A 71 3.20 -2.65 -13.50
CA ILE A 71 4.14 -3.75 -13.24
C ILE A 71 4.51 -4.46 -14.54
N ASP A 72 3.53 -4.71 -15.41
CA ASP A 72 3.73 -5.35 -16.71
C ASP A 72 4.66 -4.49 -17.58
N ASP A 73 4.39 -3.18 -17.73
CA ASP A 73 5.22 -2.20 -18.45
C ASP A 73 6.66 -2.21 -17.94
N PHE A 74 6.84 -2.13 -16.61
CA PHE A 74 8.17 -2.18 -15.99
C PHE A 74 8.92 -3.48 -16.31
N THR A 75 8.23 -4.63 -16.26
CA THR A 75 8.88 -5.92 -16.55
C THR A 75 9.24 -6.06 -18.02
N GLU A 76 8.42 -5.54 -18.93
CA GLU A 76 8.70 -5.51 -20.37
C GLU A 76 9.93 -4.65 -20.66
N ASP A 77 9.94 -3.40 -20.18
CA ASP A 77 11.05 -2.46 -20.36
C ASP A 77 12.37 -2.97 -19.76
N SER A 78 12.28 -3.70 -18.64
CA SER A 78 13.44 -4.26 -17.95
C SER A 78 13.89 -5.62 -18.52
N GLY A 79 13.20 -6.18 -19.51
CA GLY A 79 13.47 -7.52 -20.04
C GLY A 79 13.32 -8.64 -18.99
N LEU A 80 12.50 -8.40 -17.96
CA LEU A 80 12.23 -9.33 -16.88
C LEU A 80 11.09 -10.28 -17.25
N ARG A 81 10.96 -11.38 -16.50
CA ARG A 81 9.79 -12.26 -16.63
C ARG A 81 8.54 -11.54 -16.09
N PRO A 82 7.36 -11.75 -16.70
CA PRO A 82 6.11 -11.16 -16.21
C PRO A 82 5.84 -11.51 -14.74
N VAL A 83 5.44 -10.50 -13.95
CA VAL A 83 5.16 -10.65 -12.52
C VAL A 83 3.66 -10.51 -12.28
N ARG A 84 2.98 -11.61 -11.94
CA ARG A 84 1.51 -11.63 -11.75
C ARG A 84 1.05 -11.34 -10.32
N SER A 85 1.95 -11.40 -9.35
CA SER A 85 1.61 -11.13 -7.97
C SER A 85 2.82 -10.67 -7.18
N LEU A 86 2.62 -9.59 -6.42
CA LEU A 86 3.55 -9.14 -5.39
C LEU A 86 3.06 -9.65 -4.04
N VAL A 87 3.95 -10.30 -3.29
CA VAL A 87 3.66 -10.86 -1.97
C VAL A 87 4.75 -10.49 -0.98
N CYS A 88 4.37 -10.27 0.27
CA CYS A 88 5.29 -10.15 1.38
C CYS A 88 4.68 -10.78 2.63
N GLU A 89 5.52 -11.04 3.64
CA GLU A 89 5.03 -11.33 4.97
C GLU A 89 4.52 -10.04 5.62
N ALA A 90 3.21 -9.99 5.90
CA ALA A 90 2.56 -8.80 6.43
C ALA A 90 3.06 -8.48 7.85
N GLY A 91 3.46 -7.24 8.09
CA GLY A 91 3.95 -6.79 9.40
C GLY A 91 5.46 -6.85 9.55
N VAL A 92 6.20 -7.31 8.53
CA VAL A 92 7.67 -7.24 8.53
C VAL A 92 8.12 -5.81 8.17
N PRO A 93 9.02 -5.19 8.96
CA PRO A 93 9.65 -3.93 8.61
C PRO A 93 10.52 -4.01 7.35
N ASP A 94 10.41 -3.01 6.49
CA ASP A 94 11.28 -2.83 5.33
C ASP A 94 11.82 -1.40 5.34
N ALA A 95 13.13 -1.26 5.58
CA ALA A 95 13.77 0.04 5.74
C ALA A 95 13.75 0.88 4.45
N THR A 96 13.79 0.23 3.29
CA THR A 96 13.74 0.89 1.98
C THR A 96 12.35 1.48 1.75
N MET A 97 11.31 0.67 1.94
CA MET A 97 9.92 1.10 1.77
C MET A 97 9.52 2.13 2.83
N GLN A 98 10.01 1.99 4.06
CA GLN A 98 9.82 3.00 5.10
C GLN A 98 10.50 4.32 4.74
N GLY A 99 11.76 4.29 4.28
CA GLY A 99 12.48 5.48 3.84
C GLY A 99 11.75 6.19 2.70
N LEU A 100 11.28 5.44 1.70
CA LEU A 100 10.50 5.97 0.59
C LEU A 100 9.18 6.62 1.07
N ALA A 101 8.43 5.96 1.94
CA ALA A 101 7.19 6.50 2.50
C ALA A 101 7.44 7.82 3.26
N LEU A 102 8.48 7.86 4.11
CA LEU A 102 8.82 9.06 4.88
C LEU A 102 9.30 10.21 3.98
N ALA A 103 10.00 9.92 2.89
CA ALA A 103 10.44 10.93 1.93
C ALA A 103 9.26 11.59 1.19
N LEU A 104 8.14 10.89 1.05
CA LEU A 104 6.92 11.40 0.42
C LEU A 104 5.97 12.10 1.40
N LEU A 105 6.13 11.94 2.71
CA LEU A 105 5.24 12.56 3.71
C LEU A 105 5.09 14.09 3.56
N PRO A 106 6.15 14.87 3.34
CA PRO A 106 6.02 16.32 3.17
C PRO A 106 5.06 16.70 2.03
N ALA A 107 4.94 15.84 1.00
CA ALA A 107 4.04 16.09 -0.12
C ALA A 107 2.56 15.97 0.24
N PHE A 108 2.23 15.20 1.27
CA PHE A 108 0.87 15.09 1.79
C PHE A 108 0.56 16.19 2.81
N GLU A 109 1.57 16.63 3.58
CA GLU A 109 1.42 17.67 4.62
C GLU A 109 1.34 19.08 4.04
N GLN A 110 2.10 19.37 2.97
CA GLN A 110 2.14 20.67 2.31
C GLN A 110 1.97 20.54 0.78
N PRO A 111 0.77 20.16 0.29
CA PRO A 111 0.56 19.88 -1.14
C PRO A 111 0.91 21.04 -2.08
N ALA A 112 0.78 22.28 -1.59
CA ALA A 112 1.08 23.49 -2.37
C ALA A 112 2.59 23.74 -2.57
N GLU A 113 3.45 23.09 -1.79
CA GLU A 113 4.91 23.26 -1.82
C GLU A 113 5.60 22.10 -2.56
N VAL A 114 4.83 21.15 -3.10
CA VAL A 114 5.37 19.96 -3.76
C VAL A 114 5.91 20.32 -5.14
N PRO A 115 7.19 20.05 -5.43
CA PRO A 115 7.74 20.26 -6.76
C PRO A 115 6.96 19.43 -7.79
N GLN A 116 6.55 20.05 -8.90
CA GLN A 116 5.81 19.37 -9.96
C GLN A 116 6.56 18.13 -10.48
N LEU A 117 7.90 18.20 -10.58
CA LEU A 117 8.74 17.06 -10.96
C LEU A 117 8.58 15.84 -10.04
N LEU A 118 8.37 16.07 -8.73
CA LEU A 118 8.13 14.98 -7.79
C LEU A 118 6.77 14.34 -8.04
N LEU A 119 5.74 15.15 -8.34
CA LEU A 119 4.42 14.64 -8.71
C LEU A 119 4.49 13.83 -10.00
N ASP A 120 5.19 14.32 -11.01
CA ASP A 120 5.36 13.65 -12.31
C ASP A 120 6.07 12.28 -12.21
N HIS A 121 6.84 12.04 -11.15
CA HIS A 121 7.58 10.79 -10.94
C HIS A 121 6.88 9.82 -10.00
N VAL A 122 5.84 10.26 -9.27
CA VAL A 122 5.17 9.48 -8.22
C VAL A 122 3.70 9.20 -8.54
N ILE A 123 3.07 9.98 -9.43
CA ILE A 123 1.64 9.92 -9.79
C ILE A 123 1.46 9.51 -11.25
#